data_AF-A0A537B5H2-F1
#
_entry.id   AF-A0A537B5H2-F1
#
_cell.length_a   1.000
_cell.length_b   1.000
_cell.length_c   1.000
_cell.angle_alpha   90.00
_cell.angle_beta   90.00
_cell.angle_gamma   90.00
#
_symmetry.space_group_name_H-M   'P 1'
#
loop_
_entity.id
_entity.type
_entity.pdbx_description
1 polymer ?
#
loop_
_entity_poly.entity_id
_entity_poly.type
_entity_poly.pdbx_seq_one_letter_code
_entity_poly.pdbx_strand_id
1 'polypeptide(L)'
;MVFGSFVSAGADPRDVDIVLVMAADFRLEEAPRESRTLFSHPDAEARFGASVFWIRQGMLNKAEIQEFLETWQTKRDGTRRGLLEVKP
;
A
#
# COMPACT_ATOMS: atom_id res chain seq x y z
N MET A 1 -1.27 3.77 3.96
CA MET A 1 -1.67 4.62 2.82
C MET A 1 -2.45 3.75 1.84
N VAL A 2 -3.51 4.29 1.24
CA VAL A 2 -4.37 3.57 0.28
C VAL A 2 -4.41 4.34 -1.03
N PHE A 3 -4.25 3.65 -2.15
CA PHE A 3 -4.31 4.18 -3.51
C PHE A 3 -4.90 3.12 -4.46
N GLY A 4 -4.77 3.33 -5.77
CA GLY A 4 -5.39 2.47 -6.79
C GLY A 4 -6.68 3.07 -7.36
N SER A 5 -7.32 2.35 -8.27
CA SER A 5 -8.52 2.82 -8.98
C SER A 5 -9.71 3.06 -8.04
N PHE A 6 -9.77 2.34 -6.91
CA PHE A 6 -10.76 2.55 -5.84
C PHE A 6 -10.77 3.98 -5.29
N VAL A 7 -9.60 4.52 -4.93
CA VAL A 7 -9.50 5.89 -4.36
C VAL A 7 -9.76 6.97 -5.42
N SER A 8 -9.56 6.66 -6.70
CA SER A 8 -9.80 7.59 -7.80
C SER A 8 -11.26 7.68 -8.27
N ALA A 9 -12.20 6.99 -7.61
CA ALA A 9 -13.62 6.94 -7.96
C ALA A 9 -13.87 6.58 -9.45
N GLY A 10 -13.04 5.70 -10.01
CA GLY A 10 -13.27 5.16 -11.36
C GLY A 10 -14.61 4.43 -11.41
N ALA A 11 -15.31 4.50 -12.54
CA ALA A 11 -16.64 3.87 -12.70
C ALA A 11 -16.64 2.34 -12.46
N ASP A 12 -15.48 1.71 -12.60
CA ASP A 12 -15.22 0.30 -12.34
C ASP A 12 -13.81 0.16 -11.73
N PRO A 13 -13.65 0.32 -10.40
CA PRO A 13 -12.36 0.23 -9.75
C PRO A 13 -11.93 -1.23 -9.70
N ARG A 14 -10.84 -1.56 -10.40
CA ARG A 14 -10.34 -2.93 -10.58
C ARG A 14 -9.32 -3.34 -9.52
N ASP A 15 -8.72 -2.38 -8.84
CA ASP A 15 -7.62 -2.59 -7.91
C ASP A 15 -7.72 -1.68 -6.68
N VAL A 16 -7.36 -2.27 -5.53
CA VAL A 16 -7.06 -1.56 -4.29
C VAL A 16 -5.59 -1.82 -4.00
N ASP A 17 -4.80 -0.76 -3.98
CA ASP A 17 -3.40 -0.83 -3.61
C ASP A 17 -3.20 -0.24 -2.21
N ILE A 18 -2.53 -0.97 -1.32
CA ILE A 18 -2.32 -0.57 0.06
C ILE A 18 -0.82 -0.65 0.35
N VAL A 19 -0.28 0.42 0.93
CA VAL A 19 1.07 0.41 1.54
C VAL A 19 0.93 0.59 3.04
N LEU A 20 1.35 -0.43 3.78
CA LEU A 20 1.42 -0.42 5.24
C LEU A 20 2.80 0.06 5.67
N VAL A 21 2.85 1.06 6.56
CA VAL A 21 4.09 1.52 7.18
C VAL A 21 4.09 1.01 8.62
N MET A 22 4.90 -0.01 8.87
CA MET A 22 4.98 -0.69 10.15
C MET A 22 6.03 -0.04 11.05
N ALA A 23 5.91 -0.23 12.37
CA ALA A 23 6.94 0.17 13.31
C ALA A 23 8.31 -0.44 12.93
N ALA A 24 9.40 0.25 13.29
CA ALA A 24 10.76 -0.16 12.91
C ALA A 24 11.12 -1.58 13.42
N ASP A 25 10.59 -1.94 14.59
CA ASP A 25 10.78 -3.21 15.27
C ASP A 25 9.71 -4.27 14.96
N PHE A 26 8.73 -3.95 14.10
CA PHE A 26 7.65 -4.87 13.73
C PHE A 26 8.20 -6.20 13.21
N ARG A 27 7.68 -7.33 13.70
CA ARG A 27 8.05 -8.67 13.25
C ARG A 27 6.82 -9.41 12.74
N LEU A 28 6.90 -9.90 11.50
CA LEU A 28 5.78 -10.60 10.85
C LEU A 28 5.40 -11.88 11.59
N GLU A 29 6.40 -12.54 12.18
CA GLU A 29 6.28 -13.78 12.95
C GLU A 29 5.52 -13.58 14.27
N GLU A 30 5.43 -12.34 14.75
CA GLU A 30 4.73 -11.95 15.98
C GLU A 30 3.31 -11.43 15.67
N ALA A 31 2.99 -11.16 14.40
CA ALA A 31 1.66 -10.73 14.00
C ALA A 31 0.62 -11.86 14.18
N PRO A 32 -0.66 -11.53 14.51
CA PRO A 32 -1.76 -12.49 14.55
C PRO A 32 -1.81 -13.31 13.26
N ARG A 33 -2.01 -14.62 13.39
CA ARG A 33 -1.92 -15.56 12.26
C ARG A 33 -2.88 -15.19 11.14
N GLU A 34 -4.07 -14.72 11.50
CA GLU A 34 -5.13 -14.27 10.61
C GLU A 34 -4.72 -13.04 9.78
N SER A 35 -3.81 -12.22 10.30
CA SER A 35 -3.35 -10.99 9.65
C SER A 35 -2.14 -11.20 8.74
N ARG A 36 -1.43 -12.33 8.85
CA ARG A 36 -0.17 -12.57 8.12
C ARG A 36 -0.34 -12.58 6.61
N THR A 37 -1.51 -12.99 6.12
CA THR A 37 -1.85 -12.98 4.69
C THR A 37 -1.81 -11.58 4.07
N LEU A 38 -2.01 -10.53 4.86
CA LEU A 38 -1.88 -9.14 4.39
C LEU A 38 -0.44 -8.77 4.04
N PHE A 39 0.56 -9.45 4.60
CA PHE A 39 1.98 -9.13 4.41
C PHE A 39 2.64 -9.95 3.29
N SER A 40 1.86 -10.80 2.61
CA SER A 40 2.24 -11.53 1.41
C SER A 40 1.40 -11.00 0.26
N HIS A 41 2.03 -10.28 -0.67
CA HIS A 41 1.35 -9.72 -1.85
C HIS A 41 0.50 -10.75 -2.60
N PRO A 42 1.02 -11.94 -3.00
CA PRO A 42 0.20 -12.92 -3.73
C PRO A 42 -0.97 -13.46 -2.90
N ASP A 43 -0.81 -13.63 -1.58
CA ASP A 43 -1.89 -14.12 -0.72
C ASP A 43 -2.95 -13.05 -0.49
N ALA A 44 -2.55 -11.78 -0.37
CA ALA A 44 -3.45 -10.65 -0.23
C ALA A 44 -4.28 -10.44 -1.51
N GLU A 45 -3.65 -10.55 -2.67
CA GLU A 45 -4.33 -10.47 -3.97
C GLU A 45 -5.33 -11.62 -4.13
N ALA A 46 -4.90 -12.86 -3.89
CA ALA A 46 -5.76 -14.03 -4.03
C ALA A 46 -6.95 -14.03 -3.05
N ARG A 47 -6.75 -13.53 -1.82
CA ARG A 47 -7.77 -13.55 -0.77
C ARG A 47 -8.71 -12.34 -0.79
N PHE A 48 -8.20 -11.17 -1.12
CA PHE A 48 -8.91 -9.90 -0.97
C PHE A 48 -9.05 -9.09 -2.26
N GLY A 49 -8.42 -9.52 -3.37
CA GLY A 49 -8.36 -8.74 -4.60
C GLY A 49 -7.58 -7.44 -4.43
N ALA A 50 -6.68 -7.38 -3.45
CA ALA A 50 -5.93 -6.17 -3.10
C ALA A 50 -4.42 -6.42 -3.20
N SER A 51 -3.73 -5.45 -3.79
CA SER A 51 -2.28 -5.39 -3.82
C SER A 51 -1.79 -4.75 -2.53
N VAL A 52 -1.31 -5.56 -1.58
CA VAL A 52 -0.79 -5.06 -0.31
C VAL A 52 0.73 -5.12 -0.32
N PHE A 53 1.35 -3.99 -0.01
CA PHE A 53 2.78 -3.80 0.17
C PHE A 53 3.03 -3.29 1.58
N TRP A 54 4.22 -3.51 2.11
CA TRP A 54 4.56 -3.00 3.43
C TRP A 54 6.05 -2.72 3.56
N ILE A 55 6.36 -1.76 4.43
CA ILE A 55 7.72 -1.38 4.80
C ILE A 55 7.79 -1.18 6.31
N ARG A 56 8.99 -1.20 6.88
CA ARG A 56 9.21 -0.74 8.26
C ARG A 56 9.70 0.70 8.27
N GLN A 57 9.36 1.43 9.32
CA GLN A 57 9.95 2.74 9.60
C GLN A 57 11.48 2.63 9.60
N GLY A 58 12.14 3.60 8.95
CA GLY A 58 13.58 3.65 8.83
C GLY A 58 14.17 2.83 7.67
N MET A 59 13.39 1.99 6.98
CA MET A 59 13.87 1.36 5.73
C MET A 59 14.02 2.34 4.59
N LEU A 60 13.19 3.39 4.58
CA LEU A 60 13.24 4.49 3.63
C LEU A 60 13.33 5.81 4.42
N ASN A 61 14.15 6.72 3.95
CA ASN A 61 14.18 8.10 4.42
C ASN A 61 13.00 8.90 3.86
N LYS A 62 12.79 10.12 4.36
CA LYS A 62 11.63 10.94 3.97
C LYS A 62 11.59 11.26 2.47
N ALA A 63 12.74 11.46 1.84
CA ALA A 63 12.81 11.76 0.41
C ALA A 63 12.47 10.51 -0.42
N GLU A 64 12.97 9.34 -0.02
CA GLU A 64 12.67 8.06 -0.68
C GLU A 64 11.18 7.70 -0.56
N ILE A 65 10.57 7.95 0.61
CA ILE A 65 9.11 7.79 0.78
C ILE A 65 8.38 8.75 -0.15
N GLN A 66 8.76 10.03 -0.20
CA GLN A 66 8.11 11.00 -1.07
C GLN A 66 8.21 10.61 -2.56
N GLU A 67 9.39 10.20 -3.02
CA GLU A 67 9.63 9.72 -4.38
C GLU A 67 8.80 8.46 -4.70
N PHE A 68 8.76 7.51 -3.76
CA PHE A 68 7.93 6.32 -3.89
C PHE A 68 6.46 6.74 -4.06
N LEU A 69 5.94 7.61 -3.21
CA LEU A 69 4.54 8.06 -3.29
C LEU A 69 4.23 8.79 -4.59
N GLU A 70 5.13 9.67 -5.07
CA GLU A 70 4.96 10.38 -6.33
C GLU A 70 4.95 9.43 -7.53
N THR A 71 5.83 8.42 -7.51
CA THR A 71 5.89 7.39 -8.55
C THR A 71 4.58 6.59 -8.61
N TRP A 72 4.08 6.13 -7.46
CA TRP A 72 2.85 5.35 -7.38
C TRP A 72 1.58 6.18 -7.63
N GLN A 73 1.63 7.47 -7.30
CA GLN A 73 0.55 8.40 -7.60
C GLN A 73 0.46 8.68 -9.11
N THR A 74 1.55 8.57 -9.86
CA THR A 74 1.57 8.86 -11.29
C THR A 74 1.04 7.66 -12.09
N LYS A 75 0.07 7.91 -12.98
CA LYS A 75 -0.47 6.93 -13.92
C LYS A 75 0.45 6.84 -15.15
N ARG A 76 0.24 5.81 -15.97
CA ARG A 76 1.00 5.63 -17.23
C ARG A 76 0.86 6.79 -18.22
N ASP A 77 -0.24 7.53 -18.15
CA ASP A 77 -0.51 8.72 -18.98
C ASP A 77 0.10 10.01 -18.40
N GLY A 78 0.86 9.92 -17.31
CA GLY A 78 1.48 11.06 -16.61
C GLY A 78 0.53 11.82 -15.67
N THR A 79 -0.76 11.48 -15.63
CA THR A 79 -1.70 12.11 -14.70
C THR A 79 -1.56 11.52 -13.29
N ARG A 80 -1.96 12.27 -12.26
CA ARG A 80 -1.93 11.80 -10.87
C ARG A 80 -3.25 11.12 -10.48
N ARG A 81 -3.17 10.05 -9.67
CA ARG A 81 -4.33 9.39 -9.01
C ARG A 81 -4.49 9.87 -7.57
N GLY A 82 -5.66 9.62 -6.98
CA GLY A 82 -5.92 9.94 -5.58
C GLY A 82 -5.03 9.10 -4.64
N LEU A 83 -4.63 9.71 -3.53
CA LEU A 83 -3.91 9.04 -2.45
C LEU A 83 -4.62 9.38 -1.15
N LEU A 84 -4.96 8.35 -0.38
CA LEU A 84 -5.55 8.49 0.95
C LEU A 84 -4.52 8.08 2.01
N GLU A 85 -4.15 9.05 2.85
CA GLU A 85 -3.42 8.78 4.08
C GLU A 85 -4.44 8.54 5.21
N VAL A 86 -4.40 7.36 5.82
CA VAL A 86 -5.19 7.07 7.02
C VAL A 86 -4.35 7.44 8.23
N LYS A 87 -4.80 8.44 8.98
CA LYS A 87 -4.18 8.85 10.25
C LYS A 87 -4.99 8.24 11.41
N PRO A 88 -4.34 7.89 12.53
CA PRO A 88 -5.02 7.44 13.74
C PRO A 88 -5.96 8.51 14.31
#